data_AF-A0AA92WJU9-F1
#
_entry.id   AF-A0AA92WJU9-F1
#
_cell.length_a   1.000
_cell.length_b   1.000
_cell.length_c   1.000
_cell.angle_alpha   90.00
_cell.angle_beta   90.00
_cell.angle_gamma   90.00
#
_symmetry.space_group_name_H-M   'P 1'
#
loop_
_entity.id
_entity.type
_entity.pdbx_description
1 polymer ?
#
loop_
_entity_poly.entity_id
_entity_poly.type
_entity_poly.pdbx_seq_one_letter_code
_entity_poly.pdbx_strand_id
1 'polypeptide(L)'
;SSITYYFDVDKCKVCPLREGCYKEGAKTKTYAVTIKSDEQLEQIEYQKTEEFINLQRKRYKIEAKNSELKNVLGYDRALSYGLSCMEMQGALTIFAANVKRIIKLMQNA
;
A
#
# COMPACT_ATOMS: atom_id res chain seq x y z
N SER A 1 -0.93 4.48 -17.57
CA SER A 1 -2.07 5.18 -18.22
C SER A 1 -3.23 4.22 -18.40
N SER A 2 -4.44 4.69 -18.71
CA SER A 2 -5.57 3.80 -19.01
C SER A 2 -6.32 4.26 -20.25
N ILE A 3 -6.71 3.33 -21.11
CA ILE A 3 -7.65 3.60 -22.21
C ILE A 3 -9.03 3.16 -21.74
N THR A 4 -10.01 4.07 -21.84
CA THR A 4 -11.40 3.80 -21.47
C THR A 4 -12.26 3.76 -22.70
N TYR A 5 -12.96 2.64 -22.89
CA TYR A 5 -13.93 2.44 -23.95
C TYR A 5 -15.34 2.66 -23.40
N TYR A 6 -16.17 3.32 -24.19
CA TYR A 6 -17.57 3.61 -23.86
C TYR A 6 -18.47 2.81 -24.79
N PHE A 7 -19.46 2.13 -24.21
CA PHE A 7 -20.36 1.24 -24.94
C PHE A 7 -21.78 1.79 -24.93
N ASP A 8 -22.44 1.61 -26.07
CA ASP A 8 -23.86 1.87 -26.21
C ASP A 8 -24.66 0.87 -25.36
N VAL A 9 -25.35 1.41 -24.36
CA VAL A 9 -26.10 0.62 -23.39
C VAL A 9 -27.29 -0.10 -24.03
N ASP A 10 -27.90 0.46 -25.07
CA ASP A 10 -29.04 -0.17 -25.72
C ASP A 10 -28.62 -1.43 -26.47
N LYS A 11 -27.40 -1.42 -27.05
CA LYS A 11 -26.77 -2.61 -27.60
C LYS A 11 -26.39 -3.62 -26.51
N CYS A 12 -25.94 -3.15 -25.34
CA CYS A 12 -25.61 -4.04 -24.22
C CYS A 12 -26.83 -4.76 -23.64
N LYS A 13 -28.01 -4.13 -23.61
CA LYS A 13 -29.25 -4.72 -23.08
C LYS A 13 -29.70 -5.96 -23.85
N VAL A 14 -29.52 -5.97 -25.18
CA VAL A 14 -29.94 -7.06 -26.07
C VAL A 14 -28.80 -8.03 -26.41
N CYS A 15 -27.60 -7.78 -25.89
CA CYS A 15 -26.43 -8.61 -26.19
C CYS A 15 -26.61 -10.03 -25.62
N PRO A 16 -26.37 -11.09 -26.41
CA PRO A 16 -26.45 -12.47 -25.92
C PRO A 16 -25.41 -12.79 -24.84
N LEU A 17 -24.31 -12.01 -24.78
CA LEU A 17 -23.25 -12.12 -23.77
C LEU A 17 -23.44 -11.12 -22.61
N ARG A 18 -24.65 -10.60 -22.39
CA ARG A 18 -24.90 -9.57 -21.37
C ARG A 18 -24.70 -10.08 -19.94
N GLU A 19 -24.87 -11.38 -19.70
CA GLU A 19 -24.75 -11.99 -18.39
C GLU A 19 -23.30 -11.85 -17.86
N GLY A 20 -23.14 -11.27 -16.67
CA GLY A 20 -21.84 -10.94 -16.09
C GLY A 20 -21.12 -9.72 -16.69
N CYS A 21 -21.51 -9.26 -17.88
CA CYS A 21 -20.91 -8.08 -18.52
C CYS A 21 -21.72 -6.79 -18.28
N TYR A 22 -23.02 -6.80 -18.53
CA TYR A 22 -23.92 -5.66 -18.35
C TYR A 22 -24.72 -5.83 -17.05
N LYS A 23 -24.70 -4.81 -16.20
CA LYS A 23 -25.54 -4.77 -15.01
C LYS A 23 -26.92 -4.25 -15.41
N GLU A 24 -27.97 -5.02 -15.13
CA GLU A 24 -29.34 -4.63 -15.47
C GLU A 24 -29.72 -3.29 -14.82
N GLY A 25 -30.31 -2.40 -15.62
CA GLY A 25 -30.64 -1.03 -15.20
C GLY A 25 -29.46 -0.04 -15.21
N ALA A 26 -28.24 -0.45 -15.58
CA ALA A 26 -27.11 0.48 -15.68
C ALA A 26 -27.31 1.49 -16.83
N LYS A 27 -27.07 2.77 -16.51
CA LYS A 27 -27.19 3.90 -17.45
C LYS A 27 -25.97 4.08 -18.35
N THR A 28 -24.84 3.53 -17.96
CA THR A 28 -23.58 3.60 -18.71
C THR A 28 -22.88 2.25 -18.67
N LYS A 29 -22.11 1.96 -19.71
CA LYS A 29 -21.20 0.81 -19.74
C LYS A 29 -19.86 1.28 -20.26
N THR A 30 -18.82 1.09 -19.45
CA THR A 30 -17.44 1.39 -19.82
C THR A 30 -16.54 0.20 -19.52
N TYR A 31 -15.42 0.13 -20.24
CA TYR A 31 -14.36 -0.83 -19.98
C TYR A 31 -13.02 -0.10 -20.03
N ALA A 32 -12.27 -0.14 -18.93
CA ALA A 32 -10.97 0.50 -18.84
C ALA A 32 -9.86 -0.55 -18.90
N VAL A 33 -8.94 -0.38 -19.86
CA VAL A 33 -7.73 -1.18 -19.97
C VAL A 33 -6.58 -0.37 -19.40
N THR A 34 -6.00 -0.87 -18.32
CA THR A 34 -4.80 -0.28 -17.73
C THR A 34 -3.58 -0.64 -18.56
N ILE A 35 -2.94 0.36 -19.16
CA ILE A 35 -1.65 0.22 -19.82
C ILE A 35 -0.57 0.36 -18.75
N LYS A 36 0.13 -0.75 -18.51
CA LYS A 36 1.29 -0.79 -17.63
C LYS A 36 2.49 -0.16 -18.35
N SER A 37 3.26 0.65 -17.64
CA SER A 37 4.56 1.09 -18.16
C SER A 37 5.59 -0.04 -18.05
N ASP A 38 6.72 0.10 -18.74
CA ASP A 38 7.79 -0.88 -18.71
C ASP A 38 8.32 -1.06 -17.28
N GLU A 39 8.45 0.02 -16.51
CA GLU A 39 8.88 -0.05 -15.10
C GLU A 39 7.87 -0.82 -14.23
N GLN A 40 6.57 -0.70 -14.52
CA GLN A 40 5.54 -1.45 -13.80
C GLN A 40 5.57 -2.94 -14.13
N LEU A 41 5.89 -3.29 -15.39
CA LEU A 41 6.05 -4.68 -15.81
C LEU A 41 7.30 -5.30 -15.17
N GLU A 42 8.42 -4.59 -15.18
CA GLU A 42 9.65 -4.99 -14.51
C GLU A 42 9.43 -5.21 -13.00
N GLN A 43 8.73 -4.31 -12.32
CA GLN A 43 8.38 -4.47 -10.91
C GLN A 43 7.51 -5.70 -10.66
N ILE A 44 6.56 -6.01 -11.54
CA ILE A 44 5.73 -7.22 -11.42
C ILE A 44 6.58 -8.48 -11.54
N GLU A 45 7.52 -8.53 -12.48
CA GLU A 45 8.43 -9.67 -12.60
C GLU A 45 9.39 -9.76 -11.41
N TYR A 46 9.94 -8.65 -10.95
CA TYR A 46 10.79 -8.61 -9.75
C TYR A 46 10.05 -9.12 -8.51
N GLN A 47 8.77 -8.78 -8.34
CA GLN A 47 7.96 -9.25 -7.20
C GLN A 47 7.75 -10.77 -7.18
N LYS A 48 7.92 -11.46 -8.31
CA LYS A 48 7.85 -12.92 -8.40
C LYS A 48 9.17 -13.60 -8.01
N THR A 49 10.27 -12.87 -7.93
CA THR A 49 11.57 -13.44 -7.58
C THR A 49 11.59 -13.97 -6.15
N GLU A 50 12.39 -15.02 -5.90
CA GLU A 50 12.57 -15.56 -4.56
C GLU A 50 13.19 -14.53 -3.60
N GLU A 51 14.06 -13.67 -4.10
CA GLU A 51 14.65 -12.56 -3.35
C GLU A 51 13.56 -11.66 -2.76
N PHE A 52 12.66 -11.15 -3.62
CA PHE A 52 11.58 -10.28 -3.18
C PHE A 52 10.63 -10.99 -2.21
N ILE A 53 10.27 -12.25 -2.49
CA ILE A 53 9.41 -13.04 -1.60
C ILE A 53 10.04 -13.17 -0.21
N ASN A 54 11.34 -13.45 -0.13
CA ASN A 54 12.06 -13.57 1.13
C ASN A 54 12.18 -12.23 1.87
N LEU A 55 12.33 -11.12 1.15
CA LEU A 55 12.30 -9.78 1.73
C LEU A 55 10.91 -9.45 2.29
N GLN A 56 9.86 -9.73 1.52
CA GLN A 56 8.47 -9.49 1.90
C GLN A 56 8.07 -10.29 3.15
N ARG A 57 8.56 -11.53 3.30
CA ARG A 57 8.36 -12.33 4.52
C ARG A 57 8.94 -11.68 5.79
N LYS A 58 9.94 -10.80 5.67
CA LYS A 58 10.53 -10.09 6.82
C LYS A 58 9.77 -8.81 7.19
N ARG A 59 8.84 -8.35 6.35
CA ARG A 59 8.13 -7.06 6.48
C ARG A 59 7.34 -6.93 7.78
N TYR A 60 6.78 -8.03 8.29
CA TYR A 60 6.02 -8.02 9.55
C TYR A 60 6.84 -7.48 10.74
N LYS A 61 8.17 -7.69 10.74
CA LYS A 61 9.07 -7.17 11.78
C LYS A 61 9.14 -5.65 11.75
N ILE A 62 9.17 -5.07 10.55
CA ILE A 62 9.24 -3.63 10.31
C ILE A 62 7.89 -2.99 10.63
N GLU A 63 6.79 -3.61 10.19
CA GLU A 63 5.44 -3.11 10.43
C GLU A 63 5.08 -3.09 11.92
N ALA A 64 5.45 -4.14 12.66
CA ALA A 64 5.30 -4.16 14.10
C ALA A 64 6.06 -3.00 14.78
N LYS A 65 7.29 -2.71 14.34
CA LYS A 65 8.05 -1.59 14.90
C LYS A 65 7.45 -0.24 14.52
N ASN A 66 7.04 -0.06 13.26
CA ASN A 66 6.39 1.18 12.81
C ASN A 66 5.07 1.42 13.55
N SER A 67 4.30 0.37 13.81
CA SER A 67 3.08 0.44 14.62
C SER A 67 3.39 0.89 16.06
N GLU A 68 4.45 0.38 16.68
CA GLU A 68 4.90 0.86 17.99
C GLU A 68 5.29 2.35 17.95
N LEU A 69 6.08 2.77 16.97
CA LEU A 69 6.49 4.18 16.83
C LEU A 69 5.27 5.10 16.71
N LYS A 70 4.32 4.75 15.84
CA LYS A 70 3.13 5.56 15.57
C LYS A 70 2.14 5.57 16.72
N ASN A 71 1.72 4.39 17.16
CA ASN A 71 0.58 4.26 18.08
C ASN A 71 0.99 4.35 19.55
N VAL A 72 2.16 3.84 19.92
CA VAL A 72 2.62 3.80 21.32
C VAL A 72 3.45 5.02 21.67
N LEU A 73 4.29 5.49 20.75
CA LEU A 73 5.19 6.64 20.97
C LEU A 73 4.69 7.93 20.31
N GLY A 74 3.48 7.93 19.75
CA GLY A 74 2.81 9.13 19.24
C GLY A 74 3.42 9.71 17.96
N TYR A 75 4.20 8.91 17.20
CA TYR A 75 4.79 9.37 15.94
C TYR A 75 3.78 9.47 14.78
N ASP A 76 2.51 9.11 15.01
CA ASP A 76 1.45 9.33 14.02
C ASP A 76 1.09 10.82 13.83
N ARG A 77 1.49 11.67 14.78
CA ARG A 77 1.17 13.09 14.83
C ARG A 77 2.45 13.91 14.74
N ALA A 78 2.50 14.82 13.79
CA ALA A 78 3.56 15.83 13.72
C ALA A 78 3.42 16.81 14.89
N LEU A 79 4.52 17.04 15.63
CA LEU A 79 4.57 18.03 16.71
C LEU A 79 4.82 19.45 16.19
N SER A 80 5.44 19.57 15.01
CA SER A 80 5.73 20.84 14.35
C SER A 80 5.82 20.63 12.83
N TYR A 81 5.95 21.72 12.08
CA TYR A 81 6.05 21.72 10.63
C TYR A 81 7.52 21.78 10.16
N GLY A 82 7.80 21.20 9.00
CA GLY A 82 9.11 21.26 8.35
C GLY A 82 9.94 19.99 8.53
N LEU A 83 10.84 19.74 7.55
CA LEU A 83 11.65 18.52 7.49
C LEU A 83 12.58 18.37 8.69
N SER A 84 13.22 19.46 9.14
CA SER A 84 14.13 19.44 10.29
C SER A 84 13.43 19.06 11.59
N CYS A 85 12.23 19.58 11.83
CA CYS A 85 11.42 19.22 13.00
C CYS A 85 10.96 17.75 12.93
N MET A 86 10.55 17.28 11.76
CA MET A 86 10.15 15.87 11.57
C MET A 86 11.32 14.90 11.74
N GLU A 87 12.51 15.29 11.27
CA GLU A 87 13.75 14.53 11.46
C GLU A 87 14.09 14.39 12.94
N MET A 88 14.09 15.51 13.69
CA MET A 88 14.35 15.51 15.13
C MET A 88 13.30 14.69 15.90
N GLN A 89 12.01 14.86 15.59
CA GLN A 89 10.94 14.07 16.19
C GLN A 89 11.14 12.57 15.92
N GLY A 90 11.42 12.20 14.67
CA GLY A 90 11.67 10.81 14.29
C GLY A 90 12.87 10.21 15.02
N ALA A 91 13.99 10.94 15.06
CA ALA A 91 15.20 10.51 15.77
C ALA A 91 14.93 10.25 17.26
N LEU A 92 14.21 11.17 17.93
CA LEU A 92 13.89 11.02 19.35
C LEU A 92 12.93 9.86 19.61
N THR A 93 11.88 9.69 18.79
CA THR A 93 10.96 8.55 18.90
C THR A 93 11.69 7.22 18.71
N ILE A 94 12.55 7.11 17.70
CA ILE A 94 13.34 5.88 17.45
C ILE A 94 14.28 5.60 18.63
N PHE A 95 14.96 6.63 19.14
CA PHE A 95 15.83 6.50 20.31
C PHE A 95 15.06 5.96 21.52
N ALA A 96 13.92 6.56 21.87
CA ALA A 96 13.08 6.10 22.97
C ALA A 96 12.60 4.64 22.77
N ALA A 97 12.22 4.28 21.54
CA ALA A 97 11.79 2.94 21.19
C ALA A 97 12.91 1.89 21.36
N ASN A 98 14.16 2.29 21.13
CA ASN A 98 15.34 1.44 21.30
C ASN A 98 15.71 1.30 22.78
N VAL A 99 15.69 2.39 23.55
CA VAL A 99 15.91 2.35 25.01
C VAL A 99 14.90 1.41 25.69
N LYS A 100 13.61 1.54 25.36
CA LYS A 100 12.56 0.64 25.86
C LYS A 100 12.85 -0.83 25.55
N ARG A 101 13.39 -1.13 24.35
CA ARG A 101 13.74 -2.49 23.95
C ARG A 101 14.93 -3.02 24.76
N ILE A 102 15.97 -2.23 24.96
CA ILE A 102 17.16 -2.59 25.75
C ILE A 102 16.73 -2.94 27.19
N ILE A 103 15.93 -2.08 27.83
CA ILE A 103 15.44 -2.31 29.20
C ILE A 103 14.66 -3.63 29.27
N LYS A 104 13.76 -3.90 28.32
CA LYS A 104 12.99 -5.15 28.29
C LYS A 104 13.88 -6.39 28.11
N LEU A 105 14.96 -6.29 27.34
CA LEU A 105 15.91 -7.38 27.18
C LEU A 105 16.72 -7.62 28.47
N MET A 106 17.10 -6.56 29.17
CA MET A 106 17.80 -6.65 30.46
C MET A 106 16.94 -7.24 31.57
N GLN A 107 15.62 -7.01 31.55
CA GLN A 107 14.67 -7.57 32.53
C GLN A 107 14.34 -9.04 32.29
N ASN A 108 14.53 -9.52 31.06
CA ASN A 108 14.25 -10.89 30.65
C ASN A 108 15.52 -11.76 30.53
N ALA A 109 16.67 -11.21 30.92
CA ALA A 109 17.95 -11.90 31.03
C ALA A 109 18.12 -12.43 32.45
#